data_AF-A0A3S3DQW8-F1
#
_entry.id   AF-A0A3S3DQW8-F1
#
_cell.length_a   1.000
_cell.length_b   1.000
_cell.length_c   1.000
_cell.angle_alpha   90.00
_cell.angle_beta   90.00
_cell.angle_gamma   90.00
#
_symmetry.space_group_name_H-M   'P 1'
#
loop_
_entity.id
_entity.type
_entity.pdbx_description
1 polymer ?
#
loop_
_entity_poly.entity_id
_entity_poly.type
_entity_poly.pdbx_seq_one_letter_code
_entity_poly.pdbx_strand_id
1 'polypeptide(L)'
;MAAEADEASGPQTVAAGQLRAFIERIERVQEDIDALSDDGKEIYAECKAMGFDTKAVRTLVKLRRMDQAERQEAEAILDLHKAALGMV
;
A
#
# COMPACT_ATOMS: atom_id res chain seq x y z
N MET A 1 -19.56 -51.70 7.60
CA MET A 1 -20.89 -51.07 7.62
C MET A 1 -21.06 -50.43 8.99
N ALA A 2 -21.64 -49.22 9.04
CA ALA A 2 -21.51 -48.15 10.05
C ALA A 2 -20.22 -47.33 9.81
N ALA A 3 -20.21 -46.22 9.06
CA ALA A 3 -21.08 -45.02 9.10
C ALA A 3 -21.09 -44.43 10.52
N GLU A 4 -20.77 -43.18 10.81
CA GLU A 4 -20.37 -41.99 10.06
C GLU A 4 -19.60 -41.13 11.08
N ALA A 5 -18.51 -40.48 10.66
CA ALA A 5 -17.91 -39.42 11.46
C ALA A 5 -18.77 -38.15 11.32
N ASP A 6 -19.96 -38.17 11.93
CA ASP A 6 -20.80 -36.99 12.10
C ASP A 6 -20.82 -36.64 13.58
N GLU A 7 -19.88 -35.80 14.03
CA GLU A 7 -20.08 -35.02 15.25
C GLU A 7 -19.09 -33.85 15.33
N ALA A 8 -19.29 -32.87 14.44
CA ALA A 8 -18.84 -31.50 14.67
C ALA A 8 -19.67 -30.52 13.82
N SER A 9 -21.00 -30.67 13.80
CA SER A 9 -21.91 -29.69 13.17
C SER A 9 -22.62 -28.88 14.26
N GLY A 10 -21.85 -28.00 14.90
CA GLY A 10 -22.37 -26.98 15.82
C GLY A 10 -22.03 -25.59 15.29
N PRO A 11 -22.75 -24.52 15.67
CA PRO A 11 -22.47 -23.16 15.20
C PRO A 11 -21.01 -22.71 15.40
N GLN A 12 -20.29 -23.31 16.36
CA GLN A 12 -18.86 -23.08 16.61
C GLN A 12 -17.95 -23.59 15.47
N THR A 13 -18.29 -24.70 14.81
CA THR A 13 -17.47 -25.28 13.73
C THR A 13 -17.68 -24.55 12.41
N VAL A 14 -18.91 -24.11 12.14
CA VAL A 14 -19.23 -23.23 11.02
C VAL A 14 -18.54 -21.87 11.19
N ALA A 15 -18.58 -21.27 12.39
CA ALA A 15 -17.89 -20.02 12.68
C ALA A 15 -16.36 -20.14 12.55
N ALA A 16 -15.78 -21.24 13.04
CA ALA A 16 -14.34 -21.52 12.90
C ALA A 16 -13.93 -21.71 11.42
N GLY A 17 -14.76 -22.36 10.60
CA GLY A 17 -14.54 -22.52 9.17
C GLY A 17 -14.56 -21.18 8.42
N GLN A 18 -15.52 -20.32 8.73
CA GLN A 18 -15.59 -18.97 8.15
C GLN A 18 -14.40 -18.10 8.54
N LEU A 19 -14.00 -18.15 9.82
CA LEU A 19 -12.81 -17.42 10.29
C LEU A 19 -11.54 -17.89 9.58
N ARG A 20 -11.36 -19.21 9.41
CA ARG A 20 -10.23 -19.77 8.65
C ARG A 20 -10.22 -19.28 7.21
N ALA A 21 -11.37 -19.28 6.54
CA ALA A 21 -11.46 -18.78 5.16
C ALA A 21 -11.14 -17.28 5.03
N PHE A 22 -11.47 -16.46 6.04
CA PHE A 22 -11.05 -15.06 6.07
C PHE A 22 -9.54 -14.92 6.27
N ILE A 23 -8.96 -15.68 7.22
CA ILE A 23 -7.52 -15.65 7.50
C ILE A 23 -6.72 -16.03 6.24
N GLU A 24 -7.05 -17.16 5.62
CA GLU A 24 -6.34 -17.63 4.41
C GLU A 24 -6.42 -16.62 3.26
N ARG A 25 -7.56 -15.91 3.11
CA ARG A 25 -7.70 -14.85 2.10
C ARG A 25 -6.86 -13.63 2.43
N ILE A 26 -6.79 -13.24 3.70
CA ILE A 26 -5.97 -12.10 4.15
C ILE A 26 -4.49 -12.42 3.99
N GLU A 27 -4.05 -13.63 4.36
CA GLU A 27 -2.66 -14.05 4.22
C GLU A 27 -2.20 -14.00 2.76
N ARG A 28 -3.02 -14.48 1.82
CA ARG A 28 -2.72 -14.34 0.38
C ARG A 28 -2.58 -12.88 -0.07
N VAL A 29 -3.49 -12.01 0.39
CA VAL A 29 -3.40 -10.57 0.07
C VAL A 29 -2.13 -9.96 0.69
N GLN A 30 -1.73 -10.40 1.88
CA GLN A 30 -0.52 -9.91 2.53
C GLN A 30 0.74 -10.37 1.79
N GLU A 31 0.79 -11.62 1.33
CA GLU A 31 1.87 -12.13 0.47
C GLU A 31 1.99 -11.30 -0.83
N ASP A 32 0.85 -11.00 -1.48
CA ASP A 32 0.84 -10.14 -2.68
C ASP A 32 1.33 -8.72 -2.39
N ILE A 33 0.93 -8.13 -1.25
CA ILE A 33 1.41 -6.80 -0.81
C ILE A 33 2.92 -6.82 -0.58
N ASP A 34 3.43 -7.87 0.06
CA ASP A 34 4.86 -8.00 0.37
C ASP A 34 5.67 -8.14 -0.93
N ALA A 35 5.22 -8.97 -1.87
CA ALA A 35 5.83 -9.10 -3.19
C ALA A 35 5.85 -7.77 -3.95
N LEU A 36 4.72 -7.05 -4.02
CA LEU A 36 4.65 -5.73 -4.68
C LEU A 36 5.50 -4.67 -3.98
N SER A 37 5.65 -4.76 -2.66
CA SER A 37 6.52 -3.89 -1.87
C SER A 37 7.99 -4.12 -2.22
N ASP A 38 8.38 -5.38 -2.39
CA ASP A 38 9.73 -5.76 -2.79
C ASP A 38 10.04 -5.33 -4.23
N ASP A 39 9.13 -5.57 -5.18
CA ASP A 39 9.24 -5.04 -6.55
C ASP A 39 9.42 -3.51 -6.55
N GLY A 40 8.65 -2.82 -5.71
CA GLY A 40 8.77 -1.37 -5.54
C GLY A 40 10.15 -0.94 -5.04
N LYS A 41 10.76 -1.70 -4.12
CA LYS A 41 12.13 -1.43 -3.62
C LYS A 41 13.17 -1.63 -4.72
N GLU A 42 13.03 -2.67 -5.53
CA GLU A 42 13.94 -2.95 -6.67
C GLU A 42 13.92 -1.81 -7.68
N ILE A 43 12.73 -1.30 -8.05
CA ILE A 43 12.60 -0.14 -8.95
C ILE A 43 13.32 1.10 -8.39
N TYR A 44 13.20 1.37 -7.08
CA TYR A 44 13.94 2.48 -6.47
C TYR A 44 15.45 2.22 -6.41
N ALA A 45 15.88 0.97 -6.27
CA ALA A 45 17.29 0.60 -6.32
C ALA A 45 17.87 0.80 -7.72
N GLU A 46 17.12 0.43 -8.77
CA GLU A 46 17.46 0.73 -10.16
C GLU A 46 17.58 2.23 -10.43
N CYS A 47 16.61 3.04 -9.96
CA CYS A 47 16.68 4.49 -10.06
C CYS A 47 17.99 5.03 -9.47
N LYS A 48 18.38 4.51 -8.30
CA LYS A 48 19.63 4.88 -7.64
C LYS A 48 20.85 4.46 -8.46
N ALA A 49 20.86 3.25 -9.01
CA ALA A 49 21.95 2.75 -9.84
C ALA A 49 22.13 3.57 -11.13
N MET A 50 21.03 4.10 -11.68
CA MET A 50 21.04 5.01 -12.83
C MET A 50 21.40 6.46 -12.47
N GLY A 51 21.62 6.77 -11.19
CA GLY A 51 22.05 8.08 -10.71
C GLY A 51 20.91 9.05 -10.34
N PHE A 52 19.66 8.58 -10.25
CA PHE A 52 18.54 9.42 -9.80
C PHE A 52 18.51 9.52 -8.26
N ASP A 53 18.12 10.70 -7.75
CA ASP A 53 17.82 10.87 -6.33
C ASP A 53 16.47 10.21 -5.99
N THR A 54 16.52 9.12 -5.23
CA THR A 54 15.33 8.34 -4.88
C THR A 54 14.33 9.09 -3.99
N LYS A 55 14.77 10.09 -3.21
CA LYS A 55 13.85 10.94 -2.43
C LYS A 55 13.10 11.90 -3.34
N ALA A 56 13.77 12.46 -4.34
CA ALA A 56 13.12 13.29 -5.36
C ALA A 56 12.11 12.47 -6.16
N VAL A 57 12.48 11.26 -6.60
CA VAL A 57 11.55 10.35 -7.32
C VAL A 57 10.32 10.00 -6.47
N ARG A 58 10.50 9.65 -5.19
CA ARG A 58 9.36 9.38 -4.27
C ARG A 58 8.44 10.60 -4.13
N THR A 59 9.01 11.79 -4.03
CA THR A 59 8.24 13.04 -3.99
C THR A 59 7.45 13.24 -5.28
N LEU A 60 8.06 13.00 -6.44
CA LEU A 60 7.38 13.09 -7.74
C LEU A 60 6.24 12.08 -7.87
N VAL A 61 6.44 10.83 -7.44
CA VAL A 61 5.37 9.82 -7.42
C VAL A 61 4.21 10.27 -6.54
N LYS A 62 4.48 10.81 -5.35
CA LYS A 62 3.43 11.35 -4.47
C LYS A 62 2.68 12.50 -5.12
N LEU A 63 3.39 13.49 -5.68
CA LEU A 63 2.79 14.63 -6.37
C LEU A 63 1.94 14.21 -7.57
N ARG A 64 2.35 13.17 -8.30
CA ARG A 64 1.59 12.62 -9.44
C ARG A 64 0.33 11.87 -9.04
N ARG A 65 0.19 11.46 -7.78
CA ARG A 65 -1.01 10.80 -7.26
C ARG A 65 -2.03 11.79 -6.69
N MET A 66 -1.63 13.03 -6.45
CA MET A 66 -2.52 14.08 -5.95
C MET A 66 -3.38 14.64 -7.09
N ASP A 67 -4.56 15.16 -6.76
CA ASP A 67 -5.38 15.89 -7.72
C ASP A 67 -4.63 17.15 -8.22
N GLN A 68 -4.84 17.50 -9.49
CA GLN A 68 -4.12 18.61 -10.10
C GLN A 68 -4.50 19.95 -9.46
N ALA A 69 -5.77 20.17 -9.13
CA ALA A 69 -6.22 21.41 -8.51
C ALA A 69 -5.69 21.53 -7.08
N GLU A 70 -5.78 20.47 -6.29
CA GLU A 70 -5.21 20.42 -4.93
C GLU A 70 -3.71 20.71 -4.93
N ARG A 71 -2.97 20.15 -5.90
CA ARG A 71 -1.54 20.42 -6.05
C ARG A 71 -1.26 21.89 -6.37
N GLN A 72 -2.00 22.47 -7.30
CA GLN A 72 -1.81 23.89 -7.69
C GLN A 72 -2.13 24.83 -6.55
N GLU A 73 -3.19 24.56 -5.79
CA GLU A 73 -3.54 25.34 -4.60
C GLU A 73 -2.44 25.27 -3.55
N ALA A 74 -1.94 24.06 -3.26
CA ALA A 74 -0.85 23.87 -2.30
C ALA A 74 0.45 24.58 -2.75
N GLU A 75 0.81 24.49 -4.05
CA GLU A 75 1.96 25.20 -4.61
C GLU A 75 1.80 26.73 -4.48
N ALA A 76 0.63 27.28 -4.80
CA ALA A 76 0.35 28.71 -4.70
C ALA A 76 0.46 29.24 -3.26
N ILE A 77 -0.07 28.50 -2.28
CA ILE A 77 0.05 28.85 -0.85
C ILE A 77 1.52 28.83 -0.42
N LEU A 78 2.25 27.80 -0.83
CA LEU A 78 3.63 27.61 -0.43
C LEU A 78 4.54 28.69 -1.03
N ASP A 79 4.30 29.08 -2.28
CA ASP A 79 5.03 30.17 -2.93
C ASP A 79 4.72 31.54 -2.31
N LEU A 80 3.46 31.80 -1.92
CA LEU A 80 3.12 32.99 -1.13
C LEU A 80 3.92 33.04 0.19
N HIS A 81 4.06 31.90 0.87
CA HIS A 81 4.79 31.83 2.13
C HIS A 81 6.30 31.97 1.93
N LYS A 82 6.89 31.37 0.89
CA LYS A 82 8.29 31.59 0.53
C LYS A 82 8.58 33.05 0.24
N ALA A 83 7.69 33.73 -0.50
CA ALA A 83 7.82 35.15 -0.80
C ALA A 83 7.82 36.00 0.48
N ALA A 84 6.92 35.71 1.42
CA ALA A 84 6.89 36.38 2.72
C ALA A 84 8.18 36.16 3.55
N LEU A 85 8.83 35.01 3.37
CA LEU A 85 10.10 34.66 4.02
C LEU A 85 11.35 35.10 3.24
N GLY A 86 11.21 35.71 2.06
CA GLY A 86 12.33 36.10 1.20
C GLY A 86 13.10 34.93 0.59
N MET A 87 12.47 33.77 0.45
CA MET A 87 13.07 32.54 -0.10
C MET A 87 12.85 32.38 -1.62
N VAL A 88 12.81 33.49 -2.36
CA VAL A 88 12.50 33.55 -3.81
C VAL A 88 13.76 33.67 -4.66
#